data_AF-A0A1I1YYC0-F1
#
_entry.id   AF-A0A1I1YYC0-F1
#
_cell.length_a   1.000
_cell.length_b   1.000
_cell.length_c   1.000
_cell.angle_alpha   90.00
_cell.angle_beta   90.00
_cell.angle_gamma   90.00
#
_symmetry.space_group_name_H-M   'P 1'
#
loop_
_entity.id
_entity.type
_entity.pdbx_description
1 polymer ?
#
loop_
_entity_poly.entity_id
_entity_poly.type
_entity_poly.pdbx_seq_one_letter_code
_entity_poly.pdbx_strand_id
1 'polypeptide(L)'
;MLREGSIVDASIISAPSSTKNESGQRDPEMRQSRKGNQWYFGMKMHIGVDDTLGLIHSIDTTAANVHDTVSAGNLLHGDEQRVFGDAGYLGIQKRDKHKDRQNVSWFIAKRPGCWPFRPPLSLLFGGQGLNSRHIP
;
A
#
# COMPACT_ATOMS: atom_id res chain seq x y z
N MET A 1 -20.43 -12.22 8.85
CA MET A 1 -19.48 -13.16 8.22
C MET A 1 -18.77 -12.39 7.12
N LEU A 2 -17.44 -12.45 7.07
CA LEU A 2 -16.65 -11.80 6.01
C LEU A 2 -16.94 -12.49 4.68
N ARG A 3 -16.98 -11.72 3.61
CA ARG A 3 -17.22 -12.20 2.25
C ARG A 3 -15.90 -12.56 1.59
N GLU A 4 -16.01 -13.22 0.44
CA GLU A 4 -14.90 -13.81 -0.31
C GLU A 4 -13.99 -12.76 -1.00
N GLY A 5 -14.00 -11.50 -0.58
CA GLY A 5 -13.25 -10.42 -1.21
C GLY A 5 -12.51 -9.56 -0.19
N SER A 6 -11.23 -9.29 -0.44
CA SER A 6 -10.39 -8.49 0.46
C SER A 6 -9.63 -7.39 -0.28
N ILE A 7 -9.57 -6.21 0.30
CA ILE A 7 -8.78 -5.06 -0.13
C ILE A 7 -7.62 -4.90 0.84
N VAL A 8 -6.39 -4.88 0.33
CA VAL A 8 -5.18 -4.69 1.12
C VAL A 8 -4.52 -3.34 0.81
N ASP A 9 -4.14 -2.61 1.86
CA ASP A 9 -3.39 -1.35 1.75
C ASP A 9 -2.33 -1.25 2.85
N ALA A 10 -1.30 -0.45 2.59
CA ALA A 10 -0.21 -0.16 3.52
C ALA A 10 0.00 1.35 3.69
N SER A 11 -0.15 1.82 4.93
CA SER A 11 0.06 3.22 5.31
C SER A 11 1.30 3.38 6.18
N ILE A 12 2.14 4.38 5.89
CA ILE A 12 3.33 4.67 6.69
C ILE A 12 2.91 5.46 7.94
N ILE A 13 3.26 4.94 9.11
CA ILE A 13 3.17 5.66 10.39
C ILE A 13 4.56 6.19 10.70
N SER A 14 4.69 7.51 10.78
CA SER A 14 5.97 8.17 10.99
C SER A 14 6.33 8.20 12.47
N ALA A 15 7.61 7.90 12.74
CA ALA A 15 8.20 8.01 14.06
C ALA A 15 9.31 9.08 14.04
N PRO A 16 9.62 9.71 15.20
CA PRO A 16 10.79 10.56 15.33
C PRO A 16 12.06 9.78 15.00
N SER A 17 12.92 10.33 14.14
CA SER A 17 14.21 9.71 13.80
C SER A 17 15.29 9.93 14.86
N SER A 18 15.01 10.80 15.84
CA SER A 18 15.96 11.27 16.84
C SER A 18 16.34 10.19 17.84
N THR A 19 17.63 10.15 18.20
CA THR A 19 18.17 9.37 19.32
C THR A 19 18.29 10.20 20.61
N LYS A 20 17.83 11.46 20.58
CA LYS A 20 17.82 12.37 21.75
C LYS A 20 16.66 12.03 22.68
N ASN A 21 16.68 10.84 23.25
CA ASN A 21 15.80 10.37 24.31
C ASN A 21 16.65 9.84 25.48
N GLU A 22 16.02 9.49 26.60
CA GLU A 22 16.73 9.04 27.81
C GLU A 22 17.59 7.79 27.58
N SER A 23 17.17 6.90 26.67
CA SER A 23 17.93 5.69 26.32
C SER A 23 19.06 5.95 25.31
N GLY A 24 19.13 7.13 24.70
CA GLY A 24 20.12 7.49 23.67
C GLY A 24 20.01 6.67 22.38
N GLN A 25 18.91 5.94 22.19
CA GLN A 25 18.76 4.94 21.14
C GLN A 25 17.53 5.24 20.27
N ARG A 26 17.64 4.87 19.00
CA ARG A 26 16.50 4.89 18.10
C ARG A 26 15.59 3.71 18.42
N ASP A 27 14.29 3.86 18.17
CA ASP A 27 13.37 2.72 18.24
C ASP A 27 13.87 1.60 17.30
N PRO A 28 14.12 0.38 17.82
CA PRO A 28 14.71 -0.70 17.07
C PRO A 28 13.79 -1.27 15.97
N GLU A 29 12.47 -1.13 16.13
CA GLU A 29 11.46 -1.62 15.20
C GLU A 29 11.21 -0.65 14.03
N MET A 30 11.59 0.61 14.20
CA MET A 30 11.40 1.65 13.20
C MET A 30 12.54 1.66 12.18
N ARG A 31 12.20 1.76 10.90
CA ARG A 31 13.18 1.81 9.79
C ARG A 31 12.85 2.90 8.79
N GLN A 32 13.85 3.32 8.03
CA GLN A 32 13.67 4.35 7.02
C GLN A 32 13.21 3.74 5.69
N SER A 33 12.33 4.45 5.00
CA SER A 33 11.82 4.06 3.69
C SER A 33 11.63 5.29 2.81
N ARG A 34 11.63 5.09 1.49
CA ARG A 34 11.44 6.18 0.53
C ARG A 34 10.14 5.96 -0.21
N LYS A 35 9.21 6.93 -0.13
CA LYS A 35 7.99 6.96 -0.94
C LYS A 35 8.06 8.18 -1.85
N GLY A 36 8.13 7.94 -3.17
CA GLY A 36 8.40 8.99 -4.15
C GLY A 36 9.76 9.65 -3.90
N ASN A 37 9.78 10.98 -3.75
CA ASN A 37 11.01 11.73 -3.46
C ASN A 37 11.24 12.03 -1.97
N GLN A 38 10.39 11.50 -1.09
CA GLN A 38 10.43 11.79 0.34
C GLN A 38 10.88 10.57 1.14
N TRP A 39 11.74 10.83 2.13
CA TRP A 39 12.18 9.85 3.12
C TRP A 39 11.27 9.90 4.34
N TYR A 40 10.92 8.72 4.83
CA TYR A 40 10.13 8.53 6.03
C TYR A 40 10.90 7.63 6.98
N PHE A 41 10.76 7.86 8.28
CA PHE A 41 11.22 6.94 9.30
C PHE A 41 10.03 6.47 10.12
N GLY A 42 9.91 5.15 10.32
CA GLY A 42 8.84 4.59 11.12
C GLY A 42 8.49 3.18 10.68
N MET A 43 7.19 2.92 10.66
CA MET A 43 6.60 1.62 10.35
C MET A 43 5.53 1.76 9.25
N LYS A 44 5.07 0.62 8.77
CA LYS A 44 3.89 0.48 7.92
C LYS A 44 2.82 -0.27 8.69
N MET A 45 1.61 0.27 8.67
CA MET A 45 0.39 -0.39 9.06
C MET A 45 -0.27 -0.94 7.81
N HIS A 46 -0.44 -2.25 7.79
CA HIS A 46 -1.10 -3.00 6.74
C HIS A 46 -2.50 -3.34 7.21
N ILE A 47 -3.49 -3.15 6.35
CA ILE A 47 -4.89 -3.38 6.69
C ILE A 47 -5.52 -4.24 5.60
N GLY A 48 -6.25 -5.28 6.01
CA GLY A 48 -7.16 -6.03 5.15
C GLY A 48 -8.61 -5.64 5.46
N VAL A 49 -9.35 -5.29 4.41
CA VAL A 49 -10.73 -4.80 4.48
C VAL A 49 -11.61 -5.68 3.60
N ASP A 50 -12.80 -6.04 4.09
CA ASP A 50 -13.81 -6.73 3.30
C ASP A 50 -14.28 -5.85 2.13
N ASP A 51 -14.23 -6.38 0.90
CA ASP A 51 -14.52 -5.59 -0.31
C ASP A 51 -15.98 -5.14 -0.43
N THR A 52 -16.89 -5.78 0.31
CA THR A 52 -18.34 -5.59 0.17
C THR A 52 -18.91 -4.77 1.33
N LEU A 53 -18.51 -5.09 2.55
CA LEU A 53 -18.99 -4.48 3.78
C LEU A 53 -18.09 -3.33 4.24
N GLY A 54 -16.85 -3.24 3.74
CA GLY A 54 -15.88 -2.24 4.17
C GLY A 54 -15.37 -2.45 5.59
N LEU A 55 -15.55 -3.65 6.16
CA LEU A 55 -15.12 -3.97 7.52
C LEU A 55 -13.64 -4.32 7.53
N ILE A 56 -12.88 -3.69 8.42
CA ILE A 56 -11.50 -4.11 8.71
C ILE A 56 -11.57 -5.48 9.38
N HIS A 57 -10.88 -6.45 8.81
CA HIS A 57 -10.80 -7.80 9.37
C HIS A 57 -9.40 -8.19 9.83
N SER A 58 -8.38 -7.50 9.34
CA SER A 58 -6.99 -7.80 9.67
C SER A 58 -6.14 -6.52 9.70
N ILE A 59 -5.14 -6.56 10.58
CA ILE A 59 -4.14 -5.52 10.73
C ILE A 59 -2.80 -6.21 10.97
N ASP A 60 -1.76 -5.74 10.29
CA ASP A 60 -0.38 -6.15 10.52
C ASP A 60 0.53 -4.93 10.52
N THR A 61 1.65 -5.02 11.21
CA THR A 61 2.60 -3.92 11.34
C THR A 61 4.01 -4.39 11.06
N THR A 62 4.74 -3.65 10.23
CA THR A 62 6.13 -3.94 9.92
C THR A 62 6.97 -2.66 9.85
N ALA A 63 8.29 -2.79 9.95
CA ALA A 63 9.18 -1.65 9.74
C ALA A 63 8.98 -1.04 8.34
N ALA A 64 9.14 0.28 8.18
CA ALA A 64 8.73 0.94 6.94
C ALA A 64 9.49 0.51 5.67
N ASN A 65 10.67 -0.10 5.82
CA ASN A 65 11.46 -0.63 4.71
C ASN A 65 10.98 -2.01 4.22
N VAL A 66 10.11 -2.68 4.97
CA VAL A 66 9.56 -3.98 4.59
C VAL A 66 8.62 -3.80 3.39
N HIS A 67 8.71 -4.73 2.44
CA HIS A 67 7.88 -4.71 1.24
C HIS A 67 6.46 -5.22 1.56
N ASP A 68 5.44 -4.60 0.99
CA ASP A 68 4.03 -4.81 1.39
C ASP A 68 3.57 -6.26 1.13
N THR A 69 4.10 -6.89 0.07
CA THR A 69 3.87 -8.32 -0.20
C THR A 69 4.35 -9.30 0.89
N VAL A 70 5.18 -8.87 1.85
CA VAL A 70 5.59 -9.71 2.99
C VAL A 70 4.43 -9.90 3.97
N SER A 71 3.75 -8.79 4.31
CA SER A 71 2.64 -8.76 5.27
C SER A 71 1.34 -9.30 4.70
N ALA A 72 1.19 -9.34 3.37
CA ALA A 72 -0.06 -9.76 2.73
C ALA A 72 -0.55 -11.16 3.13
N GLY A 73 0.36 -12.09 3.50
CA GLY A 73 0.00 -13.38 4.06
C GLY A 73 -0.77 -13.30 5.38
N ASN A 74 -0.51 -12.27 6.17
CA ASN A 74 -1.17 -12.03 7.47
C ASN A 74 -2.49 -11.27 7.32
N LEU A 75 -2.68 -10.57 6.18
CA LEU A 75 -3.88 -9.78 5.89
C LEU A 75 -5.00 -10.59 5.24
N LEU A 76 -4.70 -11.81 4.79
CA LEU A 76 -5.63 -12.64 4.04
C LEU A 76 -5.97 -13.89 4.84
N HIS A 77 -7.25 -14.12 5.11
CA HIS A 77 -7.74 -15.22 5.94
C HIS A 77 -7.79 -16.58 5.21
N GLY A 78 -7.66 -16.61 3.88
CA GLY A 78 -7.53 -17.84 3.10
C GLY A 78 -8.73 -18.17 2.21
N ASP A 79 -9.91 -17.63 2.53
CA ASP A 79 -11.16 -17.88 1.80
C ASP A 79 -11.46 -16.81 0.74
N GLU A 80 -10.52 -15.89 0.49
CA GLU A 80 -10.70 -14.85 -0.53
C GLU A 80 -10.73 -15.47 -1.93
N GLN A 81 -11.78 -15.19 -2.69
CA GLN A 81 -11.85 -15.38 -4.15
C GLN A 81 -11.33 -14.17 -4.92
N ARG A 82 -11.31 -12.97 -4.30
CA ARG A 82 -10.83 -11.73 -4.94
C ARG A 82 -9.95 -10.95 -3.97
N VAL A 83 -8.80 -10.50 -4.44
CA VAL A 83 -7.90 -9.63 -3.67
C VAL A 83 -7.58 -8.38 -4.47
N PHE A 84 -7.85 -7.22 -3.88
CA PHE A 84 -7.51 -5.91 -4.44
C PHE A 84 -6.32 -5.33 -3.67
N GLY A 85 -5.39 -4.70 -4.40
CA GLY A 85 -4.25 -4.05 -3.76
C GLY A 85 -3.61 -3.00 -4.66
N ASP A 86 -2.82 -2.13 -4.04
CA ASP A 86 -2.08 -1.11 -4.75
C ASP A 86 -0.81 -1.66 -5.43
N ALA A 87 -0.03 -0.78 -6.07
CA ALA A 87 1.19 -1.18 -6.76
C ALA A 87 2.32 -1.68 -5.84
N GLY A 88 2.21 -1.51 -4.51
CA GLY A 88 3.09 -2.10 -3.51
C GLY A 88 2.90 -3.62 -3.38
N TYR A 89 1.74 -4.14 -3.77
CA TYR A 89 1.44 -5.58 -3.76
C TYR A 89 1.73 -6.29 -5.08
N LEU A 90 2.40 -5.63 -6.04
CA LEU A 90 2.74 -6.25 -7.33
C LEU A 90 3.56 -7.54 -7.14
N GLY A 91 3.12 -8.61 -7.78
CA GLY A 91 3.77 -9.93 -7.72
C GLY A 91 3.42 -10.75 -6.48
N ILE A 92 2.49 -10.31 -5.64
CA ILE A 92 1.98 -11.05 -4.47
C ILE A 92 1.62 -12.51 -4.79
N GLN A 93 0.97 -12.75 -5.93
CA GLN A 93 0.53 -14.07 -6.36
C GLN A 93 1.66 -15.06 -6.63
N LYS A 94 2.91 -14.57 -6.78
CA LYS A 94 4.09 -15.41 -7.05
C LYS A 94 4.81 -15.86 -5.76
N ARG A 95 4.45 -15.30 -4.61
CA ARG A 95 5.05 -15.62 -3.30
C ARG A 95 4.64 -17.03 -2.87
N ASP A 96 5.56 -17.75 -2.24
CA ASP A 96 5.31 -19.12 -1.76
C ASP A 96 4.06 -19.22 -0.87
N LYS A 97 3.86 -18.25 0.03
CA LYS A 97 2.68 -18.15 0.91
C LYS A 97 1.32 -18.10 0.18
N HIS A 98 1.31 -17.79 -1.11
CA HIS A 98 0.10 -17.63 -1.91
C HIS A 98 0.04 -18.58 -3.11
N LYS A 99 1.02 -19.49 -3.29
CA LYS A 99 1.04 -20.42 -4.42
C LYS A 99 -0.12 -21.41 -4.40
N ASP A 100 -0.57 -21.80 -3.21
CA ASP A 100 -1.66 -22.77 -3.05
C ASP A 100 -3.05 -22.14 -3.26
N ARG A 101 -3.12 -20.80 -3.40
CA ARG A 101 -4.34 -20.04 -3.63
C ARG A 101 -4.72 -20.05 -5.12
N GLN A 102 -5.17 -21.21 -5.60
CA GLN A 102 -5.40 -21.46 -7.03
C GLN A 102 -6.64 -20.73 -7.60
N ASN A 103 -7.62 -20.40 -6.74
CA ASN A 103 -8.91 -19.82 -7.16
C ASN A 103 -9.08 -18.35 -6.78
N VAL A 104 -7.97 -17.59 -6.69
CA VAL A 104 -7.99 -16.18 -6.28
C VAL A 104 -7.72 -15.27 -7.45
N SER A 105 -8.65 -14.36 -7.70
CA SER A 105 -8.50 -13.28 -8.68
C SER A 105 -7.75 -12.11 -8.05
N TRP A 106 -6.55 -11.81 -8.56
CA TRP A 106 -5.68 -10.75 -8.05
C TRP A 106 -5.81 -9.47 -8.87
N PHE A 107 -6.37 -8.42 -8.27
CA PHE A 107 -6.59 -7.09 -8.86
C PHE A 107 -5.58 -6.09 -8.28
N ILE A 108 -4.34 -6.15 -8.78
CA ILE A 108 -3.26 -5.29 -8.30
C ILE A 108 -3.03 -4.11 -9.25
N ALA A 109 -3.08 -2.89 -8.71
CA ALA A 109 -2.87 -1.68 -9.49
C ALA A 109 -1.46 -1.64 -10.11
N LYS A 110 -1.37 -1.24 -11.38
CA LYS A 110 -0.07 -1.01 -12.05
C LYS A 110 0.47 0.36 -11.68
N ARG A 111 1.81 0.47 -11.62
CA ARG A 111 2.47 1.77 -11.47
C ARG A 111 2.18 2.67 -12.67
N PRO A 112 2.05 4.00 -12.49
CA PRO A 112 1.74 4.94 -13.56
C PRO A 112 2.63 4.86 -14.82
N GLY A 113 3.89 4.44 -14.69
CA GLY A 113 4.81 4.27 -15.82
C GLY A 113 4.63 2.99 -16.64
N CYS A 114 3.71 2.10 -16.23
CA CYS A 114 3.49 0.80 -16.86
C CYS A 114 2.15 0.73 -17.62
N TRP A 115 1.42 1.84 -17.71
CA TRP A 115 0.22 1.92 -18.53
C TRP A 115 0.61 2.08 -20.00
N PRO A 116 0.09 1.24 -20.91
CA PRO A 116 0.41 1.32 -22.34
C PRO A 116 -0.09 2.63 -22.98
N PHE A 117 -1.05 3.29 -22.35
CA PHE A 117 -1.55 4.60 -22.74
C PHE A 117 -1.69 5.48 -21.50
N ARG A 118 -0.95 6.59 -21.47
CA ARG A 118 -1.09 7.62 -20.45
C ARG A 118 -1.73 8.84 -21.13
N PRO A 119 -3.06 9.01 -21.05
CA PRO A 119 -3.65 10.24 -21.54
C PRO A 119 -3.01 11.41 -20.78
N PRO A 120 -2.70 12.53 -21.48
CA PRO A 120 -2.28 13.77 -20.82
C PRO A 120 -3.19 14.08 -19.63
N LEU A 121 -2.62 14.63 -18.54
CA LEU A 121 -3.41 15.01 -17.36
C LEU A 121 -4.58 15.94 -17.73
N SER A 122 -4.40 16.75 -18.79
CA SER A 122 -5.41 17.64 -19.39
C SER A 122 -6.60 16.93 -20.05
N LEU A 123 -6.49 15.64 -20.35
CA LEU A 123 -7.58 14.82 -20.89
C LEU A 123 -8.38 14.09 -19.79
N LEU A 124 -7.78 13.91 -18.61
CA LEU A 124 -8.43 13.30 -17.44
C LEU A 124 -9.21 14.33 -16.63
N PHE A 125 -8.72 15.57 -16.57
CA PHE A 125 -9.45 16.71 -16.04
C PHE A 125 -9.91 17.55 -17.23
N GLY A 126 -11.18 17.36 -17.62
CA GLY A 126 -11.77 18.02 -18.79
C GLY A 126 -11.34 19.49 -18.89
N GLY A 127 -10.82 19.84 -20.07
CA GLY A 127 -10.21 21.14 -20.33
C GLY A 127 -11.10 22.31 -19.95
N GLN A 128 -10.80 22.93 -18.82
CA GLN A 128 -10.93 24.37 -18.67
C GLN A 128 -9.53 24.91 -18.41
N GLY A 129 -9.02 25.62 -19.40
CA GLY A 129 -7.75 26.32 -19.30
C GLY A 129 -7.81 27.37 -18.20
N LEU A 130 -7.14 27.09 -17.08
CA LEU A 130 -6.72 28.13 -16.16
C LEU A 130 -5.60 28.90 -16.84
N ASN A 131 -6.00 29.96 -17.52
CA ASN A 131 -5.15 30.94 -18.14
C ASN A 131 -4.25 31.56 -17.06
N SER A 132 -2.97 31.27 -17.12
CA SER A 132 -1.93 31.87 -16.30
C SER A 132 -1.76 33.33 -16.69
N ARG A 133 -2.56 34.22 -16.09
CA ARG A 133 -2.26 35.65 -15.99
C ARG A 133 -2.62 36.16 -14.61
N HIS A 134 -1.59 36.71 -13.96
CA HIS A 134 -1.62 37.57 -12.78
C HIS A 134 -2.22 37.01 -11.50
N ILE A 135 -1.36 36.81 -10.51
CA ILE A 135 -1.63 37.27 -9.14
C ILE A 135 -0.33 37.96 -8.63
N PRO A 136 -0.42 39.18 -8.06
CA PRO A 136 0.70 39.94 -7.51
C PRO A 136 1.34 39.30 -6.27
#